data_AF-A0A814VJ87-F1
#
_entry.id   AF-A0A814VJ87-F1
#
_cell.length_a   1.000
_cell.length_b   1.000
_cell.length_c   1.000
_cell.angle_alpha   90.00
_cell.angle_beta   90.00
_cell.angle_gamma   90.00
#
_symmetry.space_group_name_H-M   'P 1'
#
loop_
_entity.id
_entity.type
_entity.pdbx_description
1 polymer ?
#
loop_
_entity_poly.entity_id
_entity_poly.type
_entity_poly.pdbx_seq_one_letter_code
_entity_poly.pdbx_strand_id
1 'polypeptide(L)'
;MSTQVNLTDLLQAIIRALNAFNLEAGSALIERAVANINDDPDNTQLLANLKLELGRLPPLANLNMHGEMLWFIQAVIGYVQAANVIDKKLVTRAIEKLYRGIEPFARNDTQRTALIEMETAKDDALGDHDETITVRKRSKLRKNP
;
A
#
# COMPACT_ATOMS: atom_id res chain seq x y z
N MET A 1 10.36 25.97 3.49
CA MET A 1 10.20 24.95 4.55
C MET A 1 9.84 23.67 3.82
N SER A 2 10.76 22.72 3.77
CA SER A 2 10.58 21.47 3.02
C SER A 2 9.49 20.66 3.71
N THR A 3 8.31 20.56 3.11
CA THR A 3 7.23 19.70 3.60
C THR A 3 7.78 18.29 3.63
N GLN A 4 8.11 17.81 4.82
CA GLN A 4 8.61 16.46 5.02
C GLN A 4 7.50 15.52 4.55
N VAL A 5 7.71 14.93 3.37
CA VAL A 5 6.85 13.93 2.78
C VAL A 5 6.59 12.87 3.85
N ASN A 6 5.36 12.86 4.36
CA ASN A 6 5.03 12.03 5.49
C ASN A 6 4.64 10.65 4.99
N LEU A 7 5.64 9.76 4.80
CA LEU A 7 5.38 8.35 4.50
C LEU A 7 4.44 7.71 5.52
N THR A 8 4.35 8.25 6.74
CA THR A 8 3.36 7.86 7.74
C THR A 8 1.94 7.92 7.20
N ASP A 9 1.55 8.97 6.47
CA ASP A 9 0.18 9.11 5.96
C ASP A 9 -0.11 8.09 4.86
N LEU A 10 0.87 7.83 3.98
CA LEU A 10 0.79 6.76 2.99
C LEU A 10 0.67 5.38 3.68
N LEU A 11 1.51 5.09 4.66
CA LEU A 11 1.51 3.82 5.38
C LEU A 11 0.19 3.60 6.13
N GLN A 12 -0.36 4.65 6.75
CA GLN A 12 -1.69 4.62 7.37
C GLN A 12 -2.81 4.38 6.36
N ALA A 13 -2.74 5.01 5.18
CA ALA A 13 -3.72 4.77 4.12
C ALA A 13 -3.64 3.32 3.59
N ILE A 14 -2.44 2.75 3.46
CA ILE A 14 -2.25 1.34 3.11
C ILE A 14 -2.85 0.43 4.19
N ILE A 15 -2.58 0.70 5.48
CA ILE A 15 -3.16 -0.07 6.60
C ILE A 15 -4.69 -0.07 6.54
N ARG A 16 -5.32 1.10 6.32
CA ARG A 16 -6.78 1.21 6.16
C ARG A 16 -7.30 0.42 4.96
N ALA A 17 -6.61 0.49 3.82
CA ALA A 17 -6.96 -0.30 2.65
C ALA A 17 -6.88 -1.81 2.96
N LEU A 18 -5.80 -2.29 3.57
CA LEU A 18 -5.67 -3.70 3.92
C LEU A 18 -6.78 -4.15 4.90
N ASN A 19 -7.06 -3.35 5.93
CA ASN A 19 -8.12 -3.65 6.90
C ASN A 19 -9.51 -3.68 6.25
N ALA A 20 -9.82 -2.78 5.31
CA ALA A 20 -11.11 -2.77 4.60
C ALA A 20 -11.36 -4.05 3.76
N PHE A 21 -10.29 -4.77 3.40
CA PHE A 21 -10.33 -6.04 2.70
C PHE A 21 -10.08 -7.25 3.61
N ASN A 22 -10.11 -7.07 4.93
CA ASN A 22 -9.83 -8.09 5.95
C ASN A 22 -8.43 -8.71 5.81
N LEU A 23 -7.44 -7.92 5.38
CA LEU A 23 -6.05 -8.35 5.21
C LEU A 23 -5.21 -7.99 6.44
N GLU A 24 -5.69 -8.39 7.63
CA GLU A 24 -5.11 -7.99 8.92
C GLU A 24 -3.64 -8.43 9.10
N ALA A 25 -3.25 -9.54 8.49
CA ALA A 25 -1.85 -9.98 8.50
C ALA A 25 -0.93 -8.97 7.79
N GLY A 26 -1.43 -8.34 6.72
CA GLY A 26 -0.71 -7.33 5.95
C GLY A 26 -0.65 -5.98 6.67
N SER A 27 -1.74 -5.53 7.27
CA SER A 27 -1.73 -4.28 8.06
C SER A 27 -0.85 -4.41 9.30
N ALA A 28 -0.95 -5.52 10.03
CA ALA A 28 -0.11 -5.76 11.21
C ALA A 28 1.38 -5.85 10.87
N LEU A 29 1.73 -6.35 9.67
CA LEU A 29 3.11 -6.32 9.19
C LEU A 29 3.62 -4.90 9.02
N ILE A 30 2.82 -4.02 8.39
CA ILE A 30 3.20 -2.63 8.18
C ILE A 30 3.32 -1.93 9.54
N GLU A 31 2.37 -2.11 10.44
CA GLU A 31 2.43 -1.55 11.80
C GLU A 31 3.71 -1.97 12.53
N ARG A 32 4.09 -3.25 12.50
CA ARG A 32 5.33 -3.74 13.11
C ARG A 32 6.59 -3.18 12.44
N ALA A 33 6.57 -3.05 11.11
CA ALA A 33 7.69 -2.48 10.38
C ALA A 33 7.91 -0.99 10.70
N VAL A 34 6.83 -0.28 11.03
CA VAL A 34 6.81 1.17 11.29
C VAL A 34 7.04 1.52 12.77
N ALA A 35 6.76 0.59 13.70
CA ALA A 35 6.84 0.82 15.14
C ALA A 35 8.22 1.29 15.66
N ASN A 36 9.29 1.15 14.87
CA ASN A 36 10.66 1.49 15.26
C ASN A 36 11.39 2.42 14.26
N ILE A 37 10.66 3.17 13.43
CA ILE A 37 11.30 4.17 12.55
C ILE A 37 11.57 5.43 13.37
N ASN A 38 12.84 5.65 13.73
CA ASN A 38 13.31 6.95 14.20
C ASN A 38 14.14 7.58 13.08
N ASP A 39 13.68 8.71 12.55
CA ASP A 39 14.42 9.65 11.69
C ASP A 39 15.38 9.00 10.67
N ASP A 40 14.82 8.22 9.75
CA ASP A 40 15.57 7.67 8.61
C ASP A 40 15.18 8.40 7.31
N PRO A 41 15.96 9.39 6.86
CA PRO A 41 15.63 10.19 5.69
C PRO A 41 15.58 9.37 4.39
N ASP A 42 16.27 8.22 4.34
CA ASP A 42 16.34 7.35 3.16
C ASP A 42 15.40 6.13 3.25
N ASN A 43 14.67 5.98 4.35
CA ASN A 43 13.73 4.87 4.61
C ASN A 43 14.35 3.47 4.44
N THR A 44 15.67 3.37 4.61
CA THR A 44 16.43 2.12 4.54
C THR A 44 16.05 1.16 5.68
N GLN A 45 15.90 1.70 6.89
CA GLN A 45 15.44 1.00 8.08
C GLN A 45 13.99 0.53 7.93
N LEU A 46 13.11 1.37 7.36
CA LEU A 46 11.75 0.94 7.02
C LEU A 46 11.77 -0.24 6.06
N LEU A 47 12.58 -0.17 4.99
CA LEU A 47 12.71 -1.25 4.03
C LEU A 47 13.27 -2.53 4.68
N ALA A 48 14.29 -2.41 5.52
CA ALA A 48 14.86 -3.54 6.25
C ALA A 48 13.84 -4.19 7.18
N ASN A 49 13.07 -3.39 7.91
CA ASN A 49 12.01 -3.87 8.79
C ASN A 49 10.89 -4.55 8.00
N LEU A 50 10.45 -3.97 6.88
CA LEU A 50 9.46 -4.59 5.98
C LEU A 50 9.94 -5.93 5.47
N LYS A 51 11.20 -6.04 5.02
CA LYS A 51 11.79 -7.31 4.57
C LYS A 51 11.85 -8.35 5.67
N LEU A 52 12.25 -7.95 6.89
CA LEU A 52 12.30 -8.83 8.05
C LEU A 52 10.90 -9.39 8.37
N GLU A 53 9.90 -8.53 8.45
CA GLU A 53 8.53 -8.92 8.77
C GLU A 53 7.89 -9.75 7.64
N LEU A 54 8.20 -9.44 6.38
CA LEU A 54 7.79 -10.27 5.23
C LEU A 54 8.37 -11.69 5.32
N GLY A 55 9.61 -11.83 5.78
CA GLY A 55 10.23 -13.13 6.02
C GLY A 55 9.59 -13.92 7.17
N ARG A 56 8.83 -13.25 8.04
CA ARG A 56 8.09 -13.86 9.16
C ARG A 56 6.65 -14.22 8.82
N LEU A 57 6.15 -13.80 7.66
CA LEU A 57 4.79 -14.15 7.24
C LEU A 57 4.67 -15.67 7.06
N PRO A 58 3.59 -16.30 7.55
CA PRO A 58 3.28 -17.67 7.20
C PRO A 58 3.14 -17.78 5.67
N PRO A 59 3.37 -18.96 5.08
CA PRO A 59 3.19 -19.17 3.65
C PRO A 59 1.83 -18.64 3.22
N LEU A 60 1.82 -17.75 2.21
CA LEU A 60 0.59 -17.11 1.76
C LEU A 60 -0.47 -18.12 1.32
N ALA A 61 -0.07 -19.33 0.94
CA ALA A 61 -0.96 -20.47 0.67
C ALA A 61 -1.90 -20.83 1.85
N ASN A 62 -1.56 -20.43 3.07
CA ASN A 62 -2.39 -20.63 4.26
C ASN A 62 -3.39 -19.49 4.50
N LEU A 63 -3.30 -18.39 3.74
CA LEU A 63 -4.29 -17.32 3.77
C LEU A 63 -5.46 -17.72 2.87
N ASN A 64 -6.68 -17.74 3.42
CA ASN A 64 -7.91 -18.04 2.68
C ASN A 64 -8.27 -16.88 1.75
N MET A 65 -7.52 -16.75 0.66
CA MET A 65 -7.62 -15.67 -0.33
C MET A 65 -7.87 -16.26 -1.70
N HIS A 66 -8.62 -15.54 -2.54
CA HIS A 66 -8.82 -15.94 -3.93
C HIS A 66 -7.46 -15.99 -4.66
N GLY A 67 -7.26 -16.97 -5.54
CA GLY A 67 -5.96 -17.24 -6.17
C GLY A 67 -5.34 -16.00 -6.82
N GLU A 68 -6.12 -15.19 -7.52
CA GLU A 68 -5.65 -13.95 -8.15
C GLU A 68 -5.11 -12.92 -7.13
N MET A 69 -5.74 -12.81 -5.96
CA MET A 69 -5.32 -11.92 -4.88
C MET A 69 -4.00 -12.40 -4.26
N LEU A 70 -3.82 -13.72 -4.15
CA LEU A 70 -2.56 -14.35 -3.71
C LEU A 70 -1.40 -14.05 -4.64
N TRP A 71 -1.60 -14.21 -5.95
CA TRP A 71 -0.58 -13.89 -6.96
C TRP A 71 -0.19 -12.41 -6.91
N PHE A 72 -1.17 -11.52 -6.71
CA PHE A 72 -0.90 -10.09 -6.57
C PHE A 72 -0.07 -9.76 -5.32
N ILE A 73 -0.44 -10.31 -4.17
CA ILE A 73 0.30 -10.09 -2.92
C ILE A 73 1.72 -10.67 -3.04
N GLN A 74 1.88 -11.86 -3.61
CA GLN A 74 3.20 -12.43 -3.89
C GLN A 74 4.05 -11.52 -4.77
N ALA A 75 3.47 -10.91 -5.81
CA ALA A 75 4.19 -9.96 -6.64
C ALA A 75 4.64 -8.72 -5.85
N VAL A 76 3.77 -8.15 -5.00
CA VAL A 76 4.11 -7.00 -4.15
C VAL A 76 5.23 -7.36 -3.16
N ILE A 77 5.15 -8.53 -2.51
CA ILE A 77 6.22 -9.04 -1.63
C ILE A 77 7.55 -9.16 -2.40
N GLY A 78 7.51 -9.74 -3.60
CA GLY A 78 8.70 -9.87 -4.46
C GLY A 78 9.36 -8.53 -4.78
N TYR A 79 8.57 -7.48 -5.03
CA TYR A 79 9.11 -6.13 -5.23
C TYR A 79 9.79 -5.58 -3.98
N VAL A 80 9.17 -5.72 -2.81
CA VAL A 80 9.76 -5.22 -1.55
C VAL A 80 11.04 -5.99 -1.21
N GLN A 81 11.07 -7.30 -1.43
CA GLN A 81 12.28 -8.11 -1.20
C GLN A 81 13.43 -7.73 -2.14
N ALA A 82 13.13 -7.47 -3.42
CA ALA A 82 14.11 -7.10 -4.43
C ALA A 82 14.56 -5.62 -4.35
N ALA A 83 13.81 -4.76 -3.66
CA ALA A 83 14.14 -3.35 -3.52
C ALA A 83 15.37 -3.13 -2.64
N ASN A 84 16.21 -2.16 -2.98
CA ASN A 84 17.36 -1.74 -2.15
C ASN A 84 17.11 -0.39 -1.44
N VAL A 85 16.16 0.41 -1.93
CA VAL A 85 15.77 1.71 -1.40
C VAL A 85 14.28 1.89 -1.64
N ILE A 86 13.61 2.67 -0.78
CA ILE A 86 12.24 3.12 -1.01
C ILE A 86 12.32 4.41 -1.83
N ASP A 87 12.28 4.27 -3.15
CA ASP A 87 12.21 5.40 -4.07
C ASP A 87 10.78 5.59 -4.61
N LYS A 88 10.56 6.74 -5.26
CA LYS A 88 9.29 7.09 -5.91
C LYS A 88 8.78 5.99 -6.84
N LYS A 89 9.68 5.40 -7.62
CA LYS A 89 9.35 4.36 -8.60
C LYS A 89 8.86 3.07 -7.95
N LEU A 90 9.47 2.66 -6.84
CA LEU A 90 9.05 1.52 -6.04
C LEU A 90 7.67 1.78 -5.46
N VAL A 91 7.49 2.94 -4.81
CA VAL A 91 6.21 3.34 -4.21
C VAL A 91 5.10 3.34 -5.27
N THR A 92 5.30 4.01 -6.42
CA THR A 92 4.32 4.02 -7.50
C THR A 92 3.97 2.60 -7.95
N ARG A 93 4.96 1.76 -8.24
CA ARG A 93 4.72 0.41 -8.75
C ARG A 93 4.04 -0.50 -7.73
N ALA A 94 4.44 -0.42 -6.46
CA ALA A 94 3.87 -1.23 -5.40
C ALA A 94 2.40 -0.87 -5.17
N ILE A 95 2.10 0.43 -5.06
CA ILE A 95 0.74 0.91 -4.80
C ILE A 95 -0.17 0.70 -6.02
N GLU A 96 0.29 0.97 -7.25
CA GLU A 96 -0.51 0.71 -8.44
C GLU A 96 -0.86 -0.78 -8.61
N LYS A 97 0.09 -1.66 -8.31
CA LYS A 97 -0.16 -3.11 -8.34
C LYS A 97 -1.12 -3.54 -7.25
N LEU A 98 -0.91 -3.05 -6.03
CA LEU A 98 -1.81 -3.32 -4.91
C LEU A 98 -3.24 -2.86 -5.24
N TYR A 99 -3.37 -1.62 -5.73
CA TYR A 99 -4.64 -1.05 -6.16
C TYR A 99 -5.31 -1.90 -7.23
N ARG A 100 -4.63 -2.17 -8.36
CA ARG A 100 -5.22 -2.95 -9.46
C ARG A 100 -5.54 -4.40 -9.08
N GLY A 101 -4.76 -4.97 -8.17
CA GLY A 101 -4.99 -6.33 -7.67
C GLY A 101 -6.18 -6.44 -6.72
N ILE A 102 -6.56 -5.35 -6.06
CA ILE A 102 -7.60 -5.34 -5.03
C ILE A 102 -8.89 -4.64 -5.51
N GLU A 103 -8.79 -3.66 -6.41
CA GLU A 103 -9.92 -2.90 -6.98
C GLU A 103 -11.06 -3.78 -7.51
N PRO A 104 -10.81 -4.86 -8.29
CA PRO A 104 -11.90 -5.74 -8.77
C PRO A 104 -12.69 -6.41 -7.66
N PHE A 105 -12.13 -6.50 -6.45
CA PHE A 105 -12.75 -7.12 -5.28
C PHE A 105 -13.45 -6.10 -4.37
N ALA A 106 -13.47 -4.81 -4.73
CA ALA A 106 -14.11 -3.75 -3.95
C ALA A 106 -15.64 -3.80 -4.09
N ARG A 107 -16.30 -4.52 -3.18
CA ARG A 107 -17.74 -4.81 -3.22
C ARG A 107 -18.62 -3.79 -2.49
N ASN A 108 -18.02 -2.87 -1.73
CA ASN A 108 -18.75 -1.85 -0.97
C ASN A 108 -18.01 -0.49 -0.96
N ASP A 109 -18.72 0.55 -0.50
CA ASP A 109 -18.21 1.91 -0.47
C ASP A 109 -17.05 2.11 0.50
N THR A 110 -16.97 1.35 1.60
CA THR A 110 -15.83 1.39 2.53
C THR A 110 -14.55 0.94 1.83
N GLN A 111 -14.61 -0.17 1.10
CA GLN A 111 -13.49 -0.71 0.32
C GLN A 111 -13.06 0.23 -0.80
N ARG A 112 -14.03 0.78 -1.55
CA ARG A 112 -13.75 1.74 -2.62
C ARG A 112 -13.13 3.02 -2.09
N THR A 113 -13.64 3.55 -0.97
CA THR A 113 -13.08 4.74 -0.29
C THR A 113 -11.65 4.50 0.17
N ALA A 114 -11.38 3.37 0.81
CA ALA A 114 -10.03 3.06 1.30
C ALA A 114 -9.00 2.96 0.16
N LEU A 115 -9.36 2.42 -1.00
CA LEU A 115 -8.49 2.39 -2.17
C LEU A 115 -8.19 3.78 -2.74
N ILE A 116 -9.19 4.68 -2.72
CA ILE A 116 -9.03 6.07 -3.17
C ILE A 116 -8.12 6.83 -2.21
N GLU A 117 -8.31 6.67 -0.91
CA GLU A 117 -7.46 7.29 0.12
C GLU A 117 -6.01 6.83 -0.04
N MET A 118 -5.78 5.54 -0.27
CA MET A 118 -4.43 5.00 -0.52
C MET A 118 -3.77 5.60 -1.76
N GLU A 119 -4.48 5.69 -2.88
CA GLU A 119 -3.95 6.33 -4.10
C GLU A 119 -3.70 7.84 -3.91
N THR A 120 -4.57 8.52 -3.17
CA THR A 120 -4.39 9.96 -2.86
C THR A 120 -3.15 10.15 -1.99
N ALA A 121 -3.02 9.39 -0.90
CA ALA A 121 -1.86 9.47 -0.02
C ALA A 121 -0.54 9.11 -0.73
N LYS A 122 -0.59 8.25 -1.75
CA LYS A 122 0.56 7.98 -2.63
C LYS A 122 0.89 9.20 -3.48
N ASP A 123 -0.09 9.80 -4.15
CA ASP A 123 0.14 11.00 -4.97
C ASP A 123 0.70 12.16 -4.10
N ASP A 124 0.20 12.33 -2.88
CA ASP A 124 0.67 13.31 -1.89
C ASP A 124 2.11 13.02 -1.44
N ALA A 125 2.40 11.76 -1.10
CA ALA A 125 3.74 11.35 -0.69
C ALA A 125 4.77 11.49 -1.83
N LEU A 126 4.35 11.39 -3.09
CA LEU A 126 5.25 11.52 -4.23
C LEU A 126 5.39 12.96 -4.73
N GLY A 127 4.67 13.91 -4.12
CA GLY A 127 4.57 15.29 -4.60
C GLY A 127 3.89 15.41 -5.97
N ASP A 128 3.20 14.36 -6.43
CA ASP A 128 2.49 14.30 -7.72
C ASP A 128 1.03 14.71 -7.56
N HIS A 129 0.79 15.80 -6.84
CA HIS A 129 -0.54 16.28 -6.53
C HIS A 129 -1.15 16.96 -7.78
N ASP A 130 -1.62 16.14 -8.73
CA ASP A 130 -2.45 16.60 -9.83
C ASP A 130 -3.92 16.40 -9.45
N GLU A 131 -4.54 17.45 -8.90
CA GLU A 131 -5.94 17.47 -8.43
C GLU A 131 -6.94 16.94 -9.48
N THR A 132 -6.61 17.03 -10.78
CA THR A 132 -7.48 16.56 -11.85
C THR A 132 -7.58 15.03 -11.95
N ILE A 133 -6.57 14.28 -11.48
CA ILE A 133 -6.54 12.82 -11.52
C ILE A 133 -7.38 12.23 -10.38
N THR A 134 -7.26 12.78 -9.17
CA THR A 134 -7.96 12.34 -7.96
C THR A 134 -9.48 12.49 -8.11
N VAL A 135 -9.94 13.60 -8.70
CA VAL A 135 -11.37 13.84 -8.99
C VAL A 135 -11.92 12.87 -10.03
N ARG A 136 -11.14 12.55 -11.08
CA ARG A 136 -11.53 11.57 -12.11
C ARG A 136 -11.60 10.14 -11.58
N LYS A 137 -10.68 9.72 -10.71
CA LYS A 137 -10.71 8.39 -10.06
C LYS A 137 -11.94 8.24 -9.16
N ARG A 138 -12.23 9.23 -8.31
CA ARG A 138 -13.47 9.27 -7.48
C ARG A 138 -14.75 9.19 -8.32
N SER A 139 -14.77 9.84 -9.47
CA SER A 139 -15.90 9.82 -10.42
C SER A 139 -16.09 8.45 -11.10
N LYS A 140 -15.00 7.73 -11.43
CA LYS A 140 -15.08 6.39 -12.04
C LYS A 140 -15.57 5.31 -11.07
N LEU A 141 -15.12 5.34 -9.81
CA LEU A 141 -15.54 4.36 -8.79
C LEU A 141 -17.02 4.51 -8.37
N ARG A 142 -17.57 5.73 -8.45
CA ARG A 142 -19.01 5.97 -8.24
C ARG A 142 -19.90 5.50 -9.40
N LYS A 143 -19.32 5.17 -10.56
CA LYS A 143 -20.07 4.82 -11.78
C LYS A 143 -20.08 3.32 -12.11
N ASN A 144 -19.34 2.49 -11.38
CA ASN A 144 -19.47 1.03 -11.49
C ASN A 144 -20.49 0.54 -10.45
N PRO A 145 -21.74 0.23 -10.85
CA PRO A 145 -22.69 -0.48 -10.00
C PRO A 145 -22.14 -1.86 -9.60
#